data_AF-A0A534FSU1-F1
#
_entry.id   AF-A0A534FSU1-F1
#
_cell.length_a   1.000
_cell.length_b   1.000
_cell.length_c   1.000
_cell.angle_alpha   90.00
_cell.angle_beta   90.00
_cell.angle_gamma   90.00
#
_symmetry.space_group_name_H-M   'P 1'
#
loop_
_entity.id
_entity.type
_entity.pdbx_description
1 polymer ?
#
loop_
_entity_poly.entity_id
_entity_poly.type
_entity_poly.pdbx_seq_one_letter_code
_entity_poly.pdbx_strand_id
1 'polypeptide(L)'
;MSADVSDVVTLALKPTITLAVNGTGSVIISGGGAQSVTCSSSCTQPMAPDLSAFLTAVDASGTYFASWGGDCSGTLNVCDLLMTGSKTVSVNFAPKLHVTVAVTGTGQGVIASSDGLLNCPPACVDSVAGGALLTLNANSSTGSTFSGWSGACSGSQPSCTLTVNASTSVGASFAAPPGSGNGGGSSGGSNSGSGGGGGALDLLSVVALASLAASRRASRHHRPGSCYVGSSASSFAE
;
A
#
# COMPACT_ATOMS: atom_id res chain seq x y z
N MET A 1 -44.80 -34.49 -21.24
CA MET A 1 -43.95 -33.30 -21.36
C MET A 1 -44.28 -32.42 -20.17
N SER A 2 -43.71 -32.76 -19.01
CA SER A 2 -43.89 -31.99 -17.79
C SER A 2 -42.93 -30.82 -17.91
N ALA A 3 -43.44 -29.64 -18.23
CA ALA A 3 -42.72 -28.42 -17.87
C ALA A 3 -42.55 -28.49 -16.36
N ASP A 4 -41.30 -28.55 -15.91
CA ASP A 4 -40.96 -28.51 -14.50
C ASP A 4 -41.58 -27.24 -13.92
N VAL A 5 -42.47 -27.39 -12.94
CA VAL A 5 -43.22 -26.27 -12.34
C VAL A 5 -42.27 -25.28 -11.64
N SER A 6 -41.00 -25.62 -11.46
CA SER A 6 -39.97 -24.71 -10.95
C SER A 6 -39.51 -23.68 -12.00
N ASP A 7 -39.74 -23.91 -13.30
CA ASP A 7 -39.39 -22.97 -14.39
C ASP A 7 -40.50 -21.93 -14.68
N VAL A 8 -41.70 -22.11 -14.12
CA VAL A 8 -42.85 -21.22 -14.31
C VAL A 8 -43.13 -20.37 -13.06
N VAL A 9 -42.47 -20.68 -11.93
CA VAL A 9 -42.46 -19.82 -10.73
C VAL A 9 -41.49 -18.66 -10.99
N THR A 10 -42.08 -17.59 -11.54
CA THR A 10 -41.52 -16.25 -11.77
C THR A 10 -40.65 -16.07 -13.02
N LEU A 11 -41.31 -15.69 -14.12
CA LEU A 11 -40.76 -14.72 -15.09
C LEU A 11 -40.67 -13.32 -14.44
N ALA A 12 -40.21 -13.24 -13.19
CA ALA A 12 -39.76 -11.98 -12.61
C ALA A 12 -38.39 -11.72 -13.20
N LEU A 13 -38.20 -10.55 -13.83
CA LEU A 13 -36.86 -10.14 -14.24
C LEU A 13 -35.96 -10.19 -13.00
N LYS A 14 -35.00 -11.12 -12.98
CA LYS A 14 -34.01 -11.19 -11.90
C LYS A 14 -33.29 -9.84 -11.86
N PRO A 15 -33.26 -9.15 -10.71
CA PRO A 15 -32.55 -7.90 -10.62
C PRO A 15 -31.06 -8.12 -10.88
N THR A 16 -30.41 -7.14 -11.47
CA THR A 16 -28.98 -7.22 -11.80
C THR A 16 -28.19 -6.17 -11.03
N ILE A 17 -26.97 -6.50 -10.65
CA ILE A 17 -25.96 -5.50 -10.28
C ILE A 17 -25.13 -5.21 -11.53
N THR A 18 -25.18 -3.98 -12.01
CA THR A 18 -24.27 -3.46 -13.03
C THR A 18 -23.15 -2.71 -12.33
N LEU A 19 -21.97 -3.33 -12.27
CA LEU A 19 -20.79 -2.78 -11.62
C LEU A 19 -19.85 -2.15 -12.65
N ALA A 20 -19.48 -0.89 -12.44
CA ALA A 20 -18.40 -0.22 -13.15
C ALA A 20 -17.14 -0.17 -12.28
N VAL A 21 -16.02 -0.67 -12.80
CA VAL A 21 -14.72 -0.62 -12.11
C VAL A 21 -13.86 0.47 -12.74
N ASN A 22 -13.53 1.51 -11.98
CA ASN A 22 -12.64 2.60 -12.40
C ASN A 22 -11.29 2.46 -11.71
N GLY A 23 -10.21 2.47 -12.49
CA GLY A 23 -8.86 2.20 -11.98
C GLY A 23 -8.53 0.70 -11.92
N THR A 24 -7.42 0.36 -11.26
CA THR A 24 -6.95 -1.02 -11.15
C THR A 24 -7.23 -1.57 -9.76
N GLY A 25 -8.13 -2.54 -9.70
CA GLY A 25 -8.60 -3.24 -8.51
C GLY A 25 -9.64 -4.27 -8.93
N SER A 26 -10.26 -4.93 -7.97
CA SER A 26 -11.37 -5.83 -8.23
C SER A 26 -12.44 -5.70 -7.16
N VAL A 27 -13.64 -6.19 -7.46
CA VAL A 27 -14.72 -6.30 -6.48
C VAL A 27 -15.14 -7.75 -6.37
N ILE A 28 -15.23 -8.25 -5.15
CA ILE A 28 -15.83 -9.53 -4.83
C ILE A 28 -17.30 -9.27 -4.51
N ILE A 29 -18.20 -9.87 -5.27
CA ILE A 29 -19.63 -9.84 -5.06
C ILE A 29 -20.04 -11.19 -4.48
N SER A 30 -20.68 -11.18 -3.31
CA SER A 30 -21.14 -12.40 -2.62
C SER A 30 -22.56 -12.21 -2.07
N GLY A 31 -23.19 -13.31 -1.66
CA GLY A 31 -24.60 -13.29 -1.23
C GLY A 31 -25.58 -13.24 -2.41
N GLY A 32 -26.78 -12.72 -2.18
CA GLY A 32 -27.78 -12.52 -3.23
C GLY A 32 -28.30 -13.80 -3.90
N GLY A 33 -28.11 -14.97 -3.27
CA GLY A 33 -28.48 -16.27 -3.83
C GLY A 33 -27.55 -16.77 -4.96
N ALA A 34 -26.40 -16.11 -5.17
CA ALA A 34 -25.41 -16.47 -6.17
C ALA A 34 -24.10 -16.97 -5.53
N GLN A 35 -23.30 -17.67 -6.32
CA GLN A 35 -21.91 -17.97 -5.97
C GLN A 35 -21.09 -16.67 -5.92
N SER A 36 -20.00 -16.68 -5.16
CA SER A 36 -19.08 -15.53 -5.12
C SER A 36 -18.47 -15.29 -6.50
N VAL A 37 -18.53 -14.04 -6.97
CA VAL A 37 -17.98 -13.60 -8.26
C VAL A 37 -16.96 -12.50 -8.03
N THR A 38 -15.82 -12.58 -8.71
CA THR A 38 -14.83 -11.49 -8.72
C THR A 38 -14.86 -10.75 -10.05
N CYS A 39 -15.11 -9.45 -10.00
CA CYS A 39 -15.08 -8.57 -11.16
C CYS A 39 -13.81 -7.71 -11.12
N SER A 40 -12.87 -7.99 -12.01
CA SER A 40 -11.65 -7.18 -12.24
C SER A 40 -11.84 -6.08 -13.30
N SER A 41 -13.01 -6.04 -13.92
CA SER A 41 -13.46 -5.02 -14.86
C SER A 41 -14.98 -4.86 -14.71
N SER A 42 -15.57 -3.89 -15.41
CA SER A 42 -17.02 -3.68 -15.36
C SER A 42 -17.77 -4.96 -15.74
N CYS A 43 -18.73 -5.36 -14.92
CA CYS A 43 -19.45 -6.62 -15.03
C CYS A 43 -20.93 -6.45 -14.69
N THR A 44 -21.77 -7.35 -15.17
CA THR A 44 -23.18 -7.42 -14.76
C THR A 44 -23.46 -8.78 -14.16
N GLN A 45 -24.02 -8.81 -12.95
CA GLN A 45 -24.32 -10.04 -12.21
C GLN A 45 -25.82 -10.13 -11.88
N PRO A 46 -26.51 -11.21 -12.28
CA PRO A 46 -27.91 -11.44 -11.90
C PRO A 46 -28.00 -11.92 -10.45
N MET A 47 -28.87 -11.30 -9.66
CA MET A 47 -29.09 -11.64 -8.25
C MET A 47 -30.51 -12.16 -8.05
N ALA A 48 -30.76 -12.88 -6.96
CA ALA A 48 -32.12 -13.20 -6.53
C ALA A 48 -32.79 -11.96 -5.94
N PRO A 49 -34.10 -11.74 -6.20
CA PRO A 49 -34.84 -10.62 -5.63
C PRO A 49 -34.92 -10.71 -4.10
N ASP A 50 -34.96 -9.54 -3.45
CA ASP A 50 -35.13 -9.34 -2.01
C ASP A 50 -34.07 -10.01 -1.11
N LEU A 51 -32.93 -10.44 -1.70
CA LEU A 51 -31.76 -10.90 -0.97
C LEU A 51 -30.68 -9.81 -0.87
N SER A 52 -29.84 -9.91 0.15
CA SER A 52 -28.69 -9.01 0.34
C SER A 52 -27.48 -9.47 -0.47
N ALA A 53 -26.89 -8.55 -1.22
CA ALA A 53 -25.60 -8.68 -1.88
C ALA A 53 -24.52 -7.90 -1.11
N PHE A 54 -23.36 -8.53 -0.93
CA PHE A 54 -22.21 -7.98 -0.22
C PHE A 54 -21.08 -7.76 -1.22
N LEU A 55 -20.70 -6.50 -1.42
CA LEU A 55 -19.63 -6.10 -2.34
C LEU A 55 -18.40 -5.70 -1.53
N THR A 56 -17.26 -6.31 -1.83
CA THR A 56 -15.98 -5.99 -1.18
C THR A 56 -14.98 -5.56 -2.23
N ALA A 57 -14.48 -4.33 -2.13
CA ALA A 57 -13.40 -3.83 -2.96
C ALA A 57 -12.06 -4.43 -2.52
N VAL A 58 -11.26 -4.85 -3.50
CA VAL A 58 -9.95 -5.45 -3.32
C VAL A 58 -8.92 -4.61 -4.09
N ASP A 59 -7.97 -4.06 -3.36
CA ASP A 59 -6.89 -3.25 -3.91
C ASP A 59 -5.96 -4.08 -4.78
N ALA A 60 -5.54 -3.52 -5.92
CA ALA A 60 -4.42 -4.06 -6.67
C ALA A 60 -3.09 -3.53 -6.11
N SER A 61 -1.97 -4.12 -6.56
CA SER A 61 -0.64 -3.59 -6.21
C SER A 61 -0.50 -2.14 -6.67
N GLY A 62 -0.08 -1.26 -5.75
CA GLY A 62 0.13 0.16 -6.05
C GLY A 62 -1.15 0.99 -6.12
N THR A 63 -2.33 0.45 -5.79
CA THR A 63 -3.57 1.21 -5.70
C THR A 63 -4.23 1.08 -4.32
N TYR A 64 -5.28 1.87 -4.11
CA TYR A 64 -6.20 1.76 -2.98
C TYR A 64 -7.64 2.03 -3.42
N PHE A 65 -8.59 1.43 -2.73
CA PHE A 65 -10.01 1.78 -2.81
C PHE A 65 -10.20 3.24 -2.37
N ALA A 66 -10.72 4.07 -3.28
CA ALA A 66 -10.99 5.46 -3.01
C ALA A 66 -12.44 5.68 -2.57
N SER A 67 -13.41 5.13 -3.30
CA SER A 67 -14.83 5.32 -3.00
C SER A 67 -15.76 4.39 -3.78
N TRP A 68 -16.98 4.24 -3.27
CA TRP A 68 -18.13 3.76 -4.02
C TRP A 68 -18.91 4.91 -4.66
N GLY A 69 -19.78 4.57 -5.62
CA GLY A 69 -20.77 5.47 -6.21
C GLY A 69 -21.97 4.70 -6.78
N GLY A 70 -23.00 5.44 -7.20
CA GLY A 70 -24.29 4.88 -7.63
C GLY A 70 -25.16 4.47 -6.44
N ASP A 71 -25.71 3.27 -6.49
CA ASP A 71 -26.50 2.67 -5.40
C ASP A 71 -25.66 2.32 -4.16
N CYS A 72 -24.33 2.27 -4.28
CA CYS A 72 -23.40 2.25 -3.17
C CYS A 72 -22.82 3.64 -2.92
N SER A 73 -22.54 3.99 -1.67
CA SER A 73 -21.84 5.23 -1.32
C SER A 73 -20.96 5.05 -0.09
N GLY A 74 -19.99 5.97 0.07
CA GLY A 74 -19.11 6.00 1.24
C GLY A 74 -17.68 5.52 0.96
N THR A 75 -16.91 5.48 2.05
CA THR A 75 -15.45 5.26 2.06
C THR A 75 -15.05 3.95 2.73
N LEU A 76 -16.01 3.12 3.14
CA LEU A 76 -15.72 1.75 3.55
C LEU A 76 -15.50 0.88 2.31
N ASN A 77 -14.54 -0.02 2.36
CA ASN A 77 -14.24 -0.94 1.27
C ASN A 77 -15.31 -2.04 1.08
N VAL A 78 -16.38 -2.00 1.86
CA VAL A 78 -17.55 -2.89 1.78
C VAL A 78 -18.80 -2.09 1.48
N CYS A 79 -19.73 -2.67 0.71
CA CYS A 79 -21.05 -2.13 0.44
C CYS A 79 -22.10 -3.25 0.46
N ASP A 80 -23.14 -3.06 1.26
CA ASP A 80 -24.25 -4.01 1.37
C ASP A 80 -25.46 -3.45 0.65
N LEU A 81 -26.05 -4.25 -0.24
CA LEU A 81 -27.20 -3.87 -1.06
C LEU A 81 -28.34 -4.85 -0.86
N LEU A 82 -29.55 -4.33 -0.70
CA LEU A 82 -30.77 -5.14 -0.77
C LEU A 82 -31.30 -5.12 -2.21
N MET A 83 -31.48 -6.31 -2.80
CA MET A 83 -31.87 -6.47 -4.21
C MET A 83 -33.39 -6.35 -4.43
N THR A 84 -33.98 -5.21 -4.08
CA THR A 84 -35.40 -4.89 -4.39
C THR A 84 -35.64 -4.50 -5.85
N GLY A 85 -34.56 -4.43 -6.64
CA GLY A 85 -34.55 -4.08 -8.06
C GLY A 85 -33.12 -4.08 -8.59
N SER A 86 -32.94 -3.80 -9.88
CA SER A 86 -31.59 -3.68 -10.45
C SER A 86 -30.84 -2.50 -9.85
N LYS A 87 -29.54 -2.69 -9.60
CA LYS A 87 -28.64 -1.75 -8.95
C LYS A 87 -27.48 -1.40 -9.88
N THR A 88 -27.07 -0.14 -9.85
CA THR A 88 -25.92 0.38 -10.58
C THR A 88 -24.88 0.85 -9.58
N VAL A 89 -23.70 0.26 -9.62
CA VAL A 89 -22.63 0.53 -8.67
C VAL A 89 -21.38 0.93 -9.45
N SER A 90 -20.69 1.96 -8.99
CA SER A 90 -19.33 2.26 -9.43
C SER A 90 -18.36 2.11 -8.28
N VAL A 91 -17.21 1.50 -8.52
CA VAL A 91 -16.07 1.53 -7.61
C VAL A 91 -14.96 2.37 -8.23
N ASN A 92 -14.27 3.14 -7.42
CA ASN A 92 -13.12 3.92 -7.83
C ASN A 92 -11.87 3.49 -7.07
N PHE A 93 -10.84 3.09 -7.80
CA PHE A 93 -9.50 2.81 -7.29
C PHE A 93 -8.56 3.92 -7.75
N ALA A 94 -7.75 4.43 -6.82
CA ALA A 94 -6.76 5.46 -7.10
C ALA A 94 -5.34 4.93 -6.88
N PRO A 95 -4.33 5.49 -7.57
CA PRO A 95 -2.95 5.10 -7.38
C PRO A 95 -2.43 5.54 -6.01
N LYS A 96 -1.57 4.70 -5.41
CA LYS A 96 -0.69 5.10 -4.31
C LYS A 96 0.50 5.88 -4.87
N LEU A 97 0.99 6.83 -4.09
CA LEU A 97 2.12 7.68 -4.41
C LEU A 97 3.30 7.35 -3.51
N HIS A 98 4.51 7.45 -4.06
CA HIS A 98 5.72 7.10 -3.32
C HIS A 98 6.22 8.27 -2.48
N VAL A 99 6.51 8.02 -1.21
CA VAL A 99 7.17 8.97 -0.32
C VAL A 99 8.53 8.40 0.05
N THR A 100 9.60 9.06 -0.41
CA THR A 100 10.97 8.72 -0.05
C THR A 100 11.40 9.57 1.13
N VAL A 101 11.77 8.92 2.23
CA VAL A 101 12.15 9.59 3.46
C VAL A 101 13.62 9.29 3.74
N ALA A 102 14.41 10.30 4.08
CA ALA A 102 15.84 10.15 4.36
C ALA A 102 16.28 10.97 5.57
N VAL A 103 17.12 10.38 6.40
CA VAL A 103 17.87 11.03 7.47
C VAL A 103 19.19 11.51 6.89
N THR A 104 19.56 12.74 7.22
CA THR A 104 20.76 13.43 6.73
C THR A 104 21.51 14.09 7.90
N GLY A 105 22.70 14.61 7.63
CA GLY A 105 23.56 15.24 8.63
C GLY A 105 24.51 14.26 9.32
N THR A 106 25.18 14.73 10.38
CA THR A 106 26.19 13.95 11.13
C THR A 106 25.61 13.24 12.34
N GLY A 107 24.42 13.65 12.79
CA GLY A 107 23.70 13.04 13.89
C GLY A 107 22.88 11.83 13.45
N GLN A 108 22.28 11.16 14.43
CA GLN A 108 21.40 10.01 14.22
C GLN A 108 19.97 10.36 14.62
N GLY A 109 19.01 9.78 13.94
CA GLY A 109 17.60 9.97 14.24
C GLY A 109 16.74 9.03 13.41
N VAL A 110 15.45 9.05 13.73
CA VAL A 110 14.43 8.25 13.07
C VAL A 110 13.32 9.19 12.62
N ILE A 111 12.85 9.01 11.40
CA ILE A 111 11.63 9.68 10.93
C ILE A 111 10.50 8.66 11.03
N ALA A 112 9.44 9.01 11.74
CA ALA A 112 8.26 8.17 11.89
C ALA A 112 7.00 8.93 11.51
N SER A 113 6.00 8.27 10.94
CA SER A 113 4.68 8.87 10.76
C SER A 113 3.86 8.82 12.05
N SER A 114 2.93 9.76 12.19
CA SER A 114 2.04 9.82 13.37
C SER A 114 1.12 8.60 13.53
N ASP A 115 0.79 7.92 12.43
CA ASP A 115 0.01 6.67 12.43
C ASP A 115 0.86 5.42 12.73
N GLY A 116 2.18 5.58 12.87
CA GLY A 116 3.13 4.52 13.18
C GLY A 116 3.41 3.55 12.02
N LEU A 117 2.82 3.76 10.83
CA LEU A 117 2.99 2.87 9.68
C LEU A 117 4.36 3.05 9.01
N LEU A 118 4.92 4.25 9.06
CA LEU A 118 6.23 4.60 8.54
C LEU A 118 7.21 4.78 9.69
N ASN A 119 8.34 4.06 9.65
CA ASN A 119 9.42 4.18 10.62
C ASN A 119 10.77 3.89 9.94
N CYS A 120 11.58 4.92 9.76
CA CYS A 120 12.71 4.91 8.83
C CYS A 120 14.02 5.30 9.52
N PRO A 121 14.93 4.33 9.79
CA PRO A 121 16.12 4.58 10.61
C PRO A 121 17.36 5.06 9.85
N PRO A 122 17.42 5.00 8.50
CA PRO A 122 18.18 6.05 7.81
C PRO A 122 17.56 6.53 6.49
N ALA A 123 16.86 5.66 5.78
CA ALA A 123 16.06 5.99 4.61
C ALA A 123 15.06 4.88 4.34
N CYS A 124 13.94 5.23 3.75
CA CYS A 124 12.93 4.28 3.31
C CYS A 124 12.10 4.87 2.17
N VAL A 125 11.34 4.00 1.51
CA VAL A 125 10.30 4.40 0.58
C VAL A 125 9.02 3.76 1.06
N ASP A 126 7.96 4.56 1.17
CA ASP A 126 6.61 4.09 1.47
C ASP A 126 5.63 4.49 0.38
N SER A 127 4.48 3.83 0.33
CA SER A 127 3.41 4.09 -0.65
C SER A 127 2.15 4.56 0.07
N VAL A 128 1.79 5.81 -0.15
CA VAL A 128 0.71 6.51 0.56
C VAL A 128 -0.43 6.80 -0.41
N ALA A 129 -1.68 6.80 0.06
CA ALA A 129 -2.83 7.19 -0.75
C ALA A 129 -2.69 8.64 -1.26
N GLY A 130 -3.07 8.89 -2.51
CA GLY A 130 -3.11 10.23 -3.07
C GLY A 130 -4.08 11.14 -2.32
N GLY A 131 -3.67 12.37 -2.05
CA GLY A 131 -4.43 13.34 -1.25
C GLY A 131 -4.44 13.07 0.26
N ALA A 132 -3.77 12.02 0.73
CA ALA A 132 -3.66 11.75 2.16
C ALA A 132 -2.84 12.82 2.88
N LEU A 133 -3.23 13.12 4.12
CA LEU A 133 -2.48 13.98 5.02
C LEU A 133 -1.46 13.14 5.78
N LEU A 134 -0.18 13.32 5.46
CA LEU A 134 0.93 12.61 6.10
C LEU A 134 1.59 13.54 7.12
N THR A 135 1.66 13.11 8.39
CA THR A 135 2.41 13.80 9.43
C THR A 135 3.64 12.98 9.79
N LEU A 136 4.82 13.57 9.63
CA LEU A 136 6.13 12.99 9.91
C LEU A 136 6.76 13.66 11.14
N ASN A 137 7.32 12.85 12.01
CA ASN A 137 7.96 13.24 13.25
C ASN A 137 9.44 12.82 13.21
N ALA A 138 10.33 13.79 13.40
CA ALA A 138 11.76 13.59 13.55
C ALA A 138 12.10 13.31 15.02
N ASN A 139 12.49 12.07 15.30
CA ASN A 139 12.91 11.61 16.62
C ASN A 139 14.44 11.50 16.65
N SER A 140 15.11 12.44 17.32
CA SER A 140 16.57 12.40 17.47
C SER A 140 17.00 11.28 18.40
N SER A 141 18.04 10.54 18.01
CA SER A 141 18.70 9.59 18.90
C SER A 141 19.43 10.32 20.02
N THR A 142 19.71 9.62 21.13
CA THR A 142 20.43 10.19 22.29
C THR A 142 21.72 10.90 21.86
N GLY A 143 21.87 12.16 22.27
CA GLY A 143 23.01 13.02 21.96
C GLY A 143 22.93 13.75 20.62
N SER A 144 22.04 13.35 19.70
CA SER A 144 21.83 14.07 18.44
C SER A 144 20.75 15.16 18.58
N THR A 145 20.79 16.18 17.74
CA THR A 145 19.78 17.26 17.71
C THR A 145 19.18 17.38 16.32
N PHE A 146 17.86 17.44 16.22
CA PHE A 146 17.18 17.72 14.96
C PHE A 146 17.50 19.15 14.50
N SER A 147 17.97 19.29 13.26
CA SER A 147 18.43 20.56 12.68
C SER A 147 17.42 21.17 11.71
N GLY A 148 16.54 20.37 11.12
CA GLY A 148 15.51 20.85 10.21
C GLY A 148 15.13 19.86 9.12
N TRP A 149 14.03 20.17 8.42
CA TRP A 149 13.53 19.41 7.27
C TRP A 149 14.03 19.96 5.93
N SER A 150 14.03 19.11 4.92
CA SER A 150 14.27 19.44 3.51
C SER A 150 13.34 18.68 2.57
N GLY A 151 13.28 19.11 1.30
CA GLY A 151 12.41 18.51 0.29
C GLY A 151 10.98 19.03 0.41
N ALA A 152 9.99 18.13 0.45
CA ALA A 152 8.58 18.52 0.61
C ALA A 152 8.21 18.98 2.03
N CYS A 153 9.08 18.75 3.00
CA CYS A 153 9.00 19.35 4.33
C CYS A 153 10.02 20.49 4.45
N SER A 154 9.68 21.50 5.25
CA SER A 154 10.59 22.60 5.57
C SER A 154 10.40 23.07 7.01
N GLY A 155 11.38 23.83 7.51
CA GLY A 155 11.35 24.38 8.87
C GLY A 155 12.11 23.53 9.89
N SER A 156 12.15 24.04 11.11
CA SER A 156 12.92 23.50 12.24
C SER A 156 12.08 22.79 13.30
N GLN A 157 10.76 22.73 13.12
CA GLN A 157 9.88 21.99 14.02
C GLN A 157 10.02 20.49 13.80
N PRO A 158 10.09 19.65 14.84
CA PRO A 158 10.28 18.21 14.71
C PRO A 158 9.06 17.49 14.12
N SER A 159 7.94 18.18 13.91
CA SER A 159 6.76 17.66 13.21
C SER A 159 6.60 18.40 11.88
N CYS A 160 6.36 17.66 10.80
CA CYS A 160 6.00 18.17 9.49
C CYS A 160 4.72 17.49 8.99
N THR A 161 3.73 18.27 8.58
CA THR A 161 2.51 17.77 7.95
C THR A 161 2.48 18.18 6.48
N LEU A 162 2.22 17.23 5.58
CA LEU A 162 2.13 17.46 4.14
C LEU A 162 0.97 16.67 3.51
N THR A 163 0.41 17.19 2.43
CA THR A 163 -0.57 16.46 1.60
C THR A 163 0.14 15.79 0.43
N VAL A 164 0.03 14.46 0.33
CA VAL A 164 0.72 13.67 -0.71
C VAL A 164 -0.08 13.75 -2.02
N ASN A 165 0.18 14.76 -2.85
CA ASN A 165 -0.48 14.92 -4.16
C ASN A 165 0.36 14.41 -5.34
N ALA A 166 1.66 14.22 -5.13
CA ALA A 166 2.59 13.60 -6.06
C ALA A 166 3.64 12.80 -5.28
N SER A 167 4.29 11.85 -5.94
CA SER A 167 5.44 11.15 -5.35
C SER A 167 6.50 12.18 -4.94
N THR A 168 6.98 12.08 -3.71
CA THR A 168 7.77 13.15 -3.08
C THR A 168 8.93 12.63 -2.25
N SER A 169 9.87 13.52 -1.93
CA SER A 169 11.00 13.23 -1.06
C SER A 169 11.05 14.18 0.13
N VAL A 170 11.32 13.61 1.30
CA VAL A 170 11.45 14.33 2.57
C VAL A 170 12.79 13.97 3.22
N GLY A 171 13.56 14.99 3.59
CA GLY A 171 14.80 14.83 4.35
C GLY A 171 14.68 15.40 5.76
N ALA A 172 15.23 14.74 6.76
CA ALA A 172 15.43 15.29 8.11
C ALA A 172 16.93 15.35 8.41
N SER A 173 17.44 16.51 8.79
CA SER A 173 18.83 16.67 9.19
C SER A 173 18.98 16.55 10.70
N PHE A 174 19.94 15.76 11.15
CA PHE A 174 20.35 15.69 12.55
C PHE A 174 21.83 16.07 12.70
N ALA A 175 22.16 16.80 13.76
CA ALA A 175 23.52 17.18 14.11
C ALA A 175 24.01 16.31 15.28
N ALA A 176 25.23 15.81 15.17
CA ALA A 176 25.93 15.14 16.26
C ALA A 176 26.25 16.15 17.39
N PRO A 177 26.40 15.68 18.64
CA PRO A 177 26.76 16.57 19.74
C PRO A 177 28.16 17.17 19.52
N PRO A 178 28.39 18.44 19.92
CA PRO A 178 29.70 19.07 19.83
C PRO A 178 30.70 18.30 20.69
N GLY A 179 31.68 17.66 20.04
CA GLY A 179 32.65 16.75 20.67
C GLY A 179 32.70 15.35 20.06
N SER A 180 31.71 14.96 19.25
CA SER A 180 31.74 13.69 18.51
C SER A 180 32.60 13.72 17.24
N GLY A 181 33.05 14.90 16.80
CA GLY A 181 34.10 15.05 15.80
C GLY A 181 35.43 15.10 16.51
N ASN A 182 36.07 13.95 16.72
CA ASN A 182 37.40 13.93 17.33
C ASN A 182 38.39 14.67 16.41
N GLY A 183 38.82 15.85 16.83
CA GLY A 183 39.92 16.59 16.20
C GLY A 183 41.21 15.82 16.42
N GLY A 184 41.71 15.16 15.36
CA GLY A 184 43.02 14.53 15.34
C GLY A 184 44.11 15.51 14.89
N GLY A 185 44.75 16.20 15.83
CA GLY A 185 46.18 16.54 15.74
C GLY A 185 46.87 15.82 16.91
N SER A 186 48.02 15.17 16.81
CA SER A 186 49.13 15.24 15.86
C SER A 186 50.01 13.97 16.00
N SER A 187 50.60 13.48 14.92
CA SER A 187 52.02 13.01 14.78
C SER A 187 52.14 12.00 13.64
N GLY A 188 53.16 12.19 12.80
CA GLY A 188 53.30 11.56 11.48
C GLY A 188 53.38 10.03 11.44
N GLY A 189 52.96 9.51 10.30
CA GLY A 189 53.08 8.12 9.90
C GLY A 189 52.48 7.98 8.51
N SER A 190 53.29 8.20 7.48
CA SER A 190 52.91 7.94 6.09
C SER A 190 52.53 6.46 5.95
N ASN A 191 51.26 6.17 5.69
CA ASN A 191 50.90 4.98 4.94
C ASN A 191 49.70 5.29 4.05
N SER A 192 49.96 5.29 2.74
CA SER A 192 48.98 5.47 1.69
C SER A 192 47.99 4.30 1.71
N GLY A 193 46.74 4.57 2.07
CA GLY A 193 45.63 3.62 1.97
C GLY A 193 44.37 4.39 1.55
N SER A 194 44.00 4.22 0.29
CA SER A 194 42.93 4.93 -0.40
C SER A 194 41.54 4.39 -0.01
N GLY A 195 40.55 5.29 0.13
CA GLY A 195 39.11 4.98 0.13
C GLY A 195 38.40 5.43 1.42
N GLY A 196 37.36 6.26 1.42
CA GLY A 196 36.63 6.95 0.37
C GLY A 196 35.80 8.06 1.05
N GLY A 197 35.62 9.17 0.35
CA GLY A 197 35.19 10.45 0.91
C GLY A 197 33.86 10.43 1.67
N GLY A 198 33.83 11.20 2.75
CA GLY A 198 32.62 11.81 3.27
C GLY A 198 32.11 12.83 2.26
N GLY A 199 31.43 12.35 1.22
CA GLY A 199 30.62 13.17 0.34
C GLY A 199 29.24 13.29 0.97
N ALA A 200 28.76 14.53 1.13
CA ALA A 200 27.33 14.76 1.27
C ALA A 200 26.64 13.96 0.15
N LEU A 201 25.90 12.90 0.52
CA LEU A 201 25.12 12.16 -0.45
C LEU A 201 24.02 13.12 -0.89
N ASP A 202 24.18 13.67 -2.07
CA ASP A 202 23.16 14.46 -2.74
C ASP A 202 21.83 13.70 -2.66
N LEU A 203 20.72 14.38 -2.42
CA LEU A 203 19.39 13.75 -2.28
C LEU A 203 19.11 12.83 -3.48
N LEU A 204 19.59 13.22 -4.67
CA LEU A 204 19.56 12.42 -5.90
C LEU A 204 20.28 11.06 -5.79
N SER A 205 21.39 10.98 -5.04
CA SER A 205 22.17 9.76 -4.83
C SER A 205 21.57 8.85 -3.76
N VAL A 206 20.93 9.41 -2.73
CA VAL A 206 20.18 8.63 -1.72
C VAL A 206 18.91 8.04 -2.35
N VAL A 207 18.24 8.81 -3.24
CA VAL A 207 17.12 8.33 -4.05
C VAL A 207 17.54 7.13 -4.91
N ALA A 208 18.69 7.20 -5.58
CA ALA A 208 19.19 6.07 -6.38
C ALA A 208 19.44 4.80 -5.54
N LEU A 209 20.02 4.93 -4.34
CA LEU A 209 20.25 3.80 -3.44
C LEU A 209 18.95 3.21 -2.85
N ALA A 210 17.97 4.06 -2.52
CA ALA A 210 16.67 3.61 -2.03
C ALA A 210 15.83 2.93 -3.13
N SER A 211 15.89 3.42 -4.37
CA SER A 211 15.25 2.79 -5.53
C SER A 211 15.83 1.39 -5.83
N LEU A 212 17.14 1.18 -5.62
CA LEU A 212 17.75 -0.15 -5.74
C LEU A 212 17.30 -1.15 -4.65
N ALA A 213 16.95 -0.66 -3.45
CA ALA A 213 16.44 -1.50 -2.36
C ALA A 213 14.98 -1.95 -2.61
N ALA A 214 14.14 -1.07 -3.19
CA ALA A 214 12.76 -1.41 -3.56
C ALA A 214 12.68 -2.51 -4.63
N SER A 215 13.65 -2.59 -5.54
CA SER A 215 13.67 -3.62 -6.58
C SER A 215 13.98 -5.04 -6.07
N ARG A 216 14.48 -5.21 -4.83
CA ARG A 216 14.76 -6.54 -4.26
C ARG A 216 13.57 -7.19 -3.55
N ARG A 217 12.48 -6.45 -3.28
CA ARG A 217 11.26 -7.02 -2.69
C ARG A 217 10.34 -7.71 -3.71
N ALA A 218 10.57 -7.51 -5.02
CA ALA A 218 9.76 -8.09 -6.08
C ALA A 218 10.15 -9.53 -6.50
N SER A 219 11.20 -10.13 -5.92
CA SER A 219 11.69 -11.47 -6.36
C SER A 219 11.53 -12.60 -5.34
N ARG A 220 10.76 -12.43 -4.24
CA ARG A 220 10.24 -13.61 -3.54
C ARG A 220 9.02 -14.14 -4.29
N HIS A 221 9.30 -14.73 -5.44
CA HIS A 221 8.41 -15.66 -6.11
C HIS A 221 7.96 -16.71 -5.08
N HIS A 222 6.67 -16.66 -4.78
CA HIS A 222 5.94 -17.77 -4.22
C HIS A 222 6.12 -18.95 -5.18
N ARG A 223 6.96 -19.93 -4.83
CA ARG A 223 6.99 -21.21 -5.54
C ARG A 223 5.67 -21.93 -5.25
N PRO A 224 4.84 -22.27 -6.25
CA PRO A 224 3.79 -23.25 -6.03
C PRO A 224 4.47 -24.62 -5.91
N GLY A 225 4.47 -25.17 -4.69
CA GLY A 225 4.85 -26.55 -4.45
C GLY A 225 3.83 -27.48 -5.09
N SER A 226 4.19 -28.02 -6.25
CA SER A 226 3.52 -29.15 -6.88
C SER A 226 3.88 -30.43 -6.11
N CYS A 227 2.87 -31.09 -5.54
CA CYS A 227 2.94 -32.48 -5.09
C CYS A 227 1.72 -33.23 -5.63
N TYR A 228 1.86 -33.76 -6.84
CA TYR A 228 1.19 -34.96 -7.37
C TYR A 228 2.33 -36.00 -7.45
N VAL A 229 2.21 -37.32 -7.24
CA VAL A 229 1.15 -38.34 -7.33
C VAL A 229 1.58 -39.48 -6.39
N GLY A 230 0.65 -40.32 -5.93
CA GLY A 230 1.03 -41.64 -5.41
C GLY A 230 -0.13 -42.55 -5.03
N SER A 231 -0.84 -43.09 -6.04
CA SER A 231 -1.72 -44.25 -5.88
C SER A 231 -1.03 -45.42 -5.18
N SER A 232 -1.71 -46.08 -4.25
CA SER A 232 -1.47 -47.48 -3.89
C SER A 232 -2.75 -48.05 -3.29
N ALA A 233 -3.38 -48.97 -4.01
CA ALA A 233 -4.44 -49.83 -3.52
C ALA A 233 -3.84 -50.91 -2.60
N SER A 234 -4.51 -51.22 -1.49
CA SER A 234 -4.41 -52.52 -0.81
C SER A 234 -5.70 -52.84 -0.03
N SER A 235 -6.29 -53.97 -0.40
CA SER A 235 -7.35 -54.73 0.27
C SER A 235 -6.95 -55.23 1.68
N PHE A 236 -7.92 -55.40 2.59
CA PHE A 236 -8.16 -56.55 3.51
C PHE A 236 -9.35 -56.20 4.45
N ALA A 237 -10.50 -56.91 4.38
CA ALA A 237 -11.04 -57.91 5.36
C ALA A 237 -11.10 -57.38 6.82
N GLU A 238 -12.20 -57.46 7.58
CA GLU A 238 -13.34 -58.39 7.67
C GLU A 238 -14.71 -57.69 7.66
#